data_AF-A0A149TK04-F1
#
_entry.id   AF-A0A149TK04-F1
#
_cell.length_a   1.000
_cell.length_b   1.000
_cell.length_c   1.000
_cell.angle_alpha   90.00
_cell.angle_beta   90.00
_cell.angle_gamma   90.00
#
_symmetry.space_group_name_H-M   'P 1'
#
loop_
_entity.id
_entity.type
_entity.pdbx_description
1 polymer ?
#
loop_
_entity_poly.entity_id
_entity_poly.type
_entity_poly.pdbx_seq_one_letter_code
_entity_poly.pdbx_strand_id
1 'polypeptide(L)'
;MRYVILSSFLLLASCSSAPWVTGHTDSKCIREQMVSGATGNARPFAAAAGFCAAAIRRENQGHGRPLDVRDDMTLQAMAENPDYNTAGLAFVPRDSRTKIPGGIRNINID
;
A
#
# COMPACT_ATOMS: atom_id res chain seq x y z
N MET A 1 -8.11 53.83 -15.74
CA MET A 1 -8.50 52.60 -16.46
C MET A 1 -7.29 51.65 -16.36
N ARG A 2 -7.27 50.65 -15.45
CA ARG A 2 -7.78 49.26 -15.60
C ARG A 2 -7.34 48.69 -16.96
N TYR A 3 -6.50 47.65 -17.08
CA TYR A 3 -6.56 46.34 -16.42
C TYR A 3 -5.19 45.68 -16.20
N VAL A 4 -5.15 44.91 -15.11
CA VAL A 4 -4.14 43.93 -14.67
C VAL A 4 -4.34 42.64 -15.47
N ILE A 5 -3.27 42.01 -15.99
CA ILE A 5 -3.26 40.57 -16.24
C ILE A 5 -1.92 39.98 -15.78
N LEU A 6 -1.94 39.50 -14.53
CA LEU A 6 -1.04 38.49 -14.00
C LEU A 6 -1.00 37.28 -14.96
N SER A 7 0.17 36.95 -15.49
CA SER A 7 0.42 35.62 -16.07
C SER A 7 1.04 34.73 -15.01
N SER A 8 0.13 34.16 -14.24
CA SER A 8 0.34 33.14 -13.22
C SER A 8 0.89 31.84 -13.79
N PHE A 9 1.88 31.28 -13.09
CA PHE A 9 1.96 29.86 -12.72
C PHE A 9 1.90 28.82 -13.85
N LEU A 10 3.08 28.39 -14.30
CA LEU A 10 3.30 27.00 -14.73
C LEU A 10 4.44 26.42 -13.89
N LEU A 11 4.15 26.22 -12.58
CA LEU A 11 4.87 25.25 -11.77
C LEU A 11 4.53 23.88 -12.36
N LEU A 12 5.45 23.31 -13.13
CA LEU A 12 5.46 21.89 -13.42
C LEU A 12 5.43 21.17 -12.07
N ALA A 13 4.29 20.54 -11.80
CA ALA A 13 4.11 19.66 -10.68
C ALA A 13 5.22 18.61 -10.73
N SER A 14 6.23 18.77 -9.88
CA SER A 14 7.09 17.67 -9.50
C SER A 14 6.16 16.56 -9.02
N CYS A 15 6.01 15.50 -9.82
CA CYS A 15 5.48 14.24 -9.35
C CYS A 15 6.44 13.80 -8.25
N SER A 16 6.13 14.18 -7.01
CA SER A 16 6.67 13.53 -5.83
C SER A 16 6.23 12.09 -5.97
N SER A 17 7.11 11.24 -6.50
CA SER A 17 7.15 9.83 -6.17
C SER A 17 7.35 9.79 -4.67
N ALA A 18 6.25 9.93 -3.93
CA ALA A 18 6.27 9.99 -2.49
C ALA A 18 6.96 8.69 -2.04
N PRO A 19 8.14 8.78 -1.40
CA PRO A 19 8.68 7.62 -0.72
C PRO A 19 7.63 7.29 0.33
N TRP A 20 7.04 6.11 0.19
CA TRP A 20 6.11 5.49 1.12
C TRP A 20 6.48 5.91 2.53
N VAL A 21 5.65 6.76 3.13
CA VAL A 21 5.91 7.25 4.47
C VAL A 21 5.91 6.03 5.37
N THR A 22 7.12 5.67 5.82
CA THR A 22 7.41 4.58 6.73
C THR A 22 6.50 4.70 7.94
N GLY A 23 5.42 3.90 8.01
CA GLY A 23 4.37 4.10 9.02
C GLY A 23 3.00 3.48 8.72
N HIS A 24 2.75 2.99 7.50
CA HIS A 24 1.44 2.48 7.09
C HIS A 24 1.41 0.95 6.96
N THR A 25 0.31 0.34 7.40
CA THR A 25 0.06 -1.11 7.41
C THR A 25 0.09 -1.70 5.99
N ASP A 26 0.30 -3.02 5.87
CA ASP A 26 0.37 -3.66 4.55
C ASP A 26 -0.96 -3.51 3.79
N SER A 27 -2.09 -3.52 4.49
CA SER A 27 -3.42 -3.23 3.93
C SER A 27 -3.50 -1.85 3.26
N LYS A 28 -2.90 -0.82 3.86
CA LYS A 28 -2.88 0.52 3.30
C LYS A 28 -2.03 0.60 2.04
N CYS A 29 -0.87 -0.05 2.02
CA CYS A 29 -0.07 -0.18 0.80
C CYS A 29 -0.90 -0.83 -0.34
N ILE A 30 -1.62 -1.91 -0.03
CA ILE A 30 -2.45 -2.61 -1.01
C ILE A 30 -3.60 -1.72 -1.50
N ARG A 31 -4.31 -1.04 -0.60
CA ARG A 31 -5.39 -0.10 -0.99
C ARG A 31 -4.88 0.99 -1.90
N GLU A 32 -3.76 1.61 -1.56
CA GLU A 32 -3.17 2.66 -2.39
C GLU A 32 -2.81 2.12 -3.78
N GLN A 33 -2.23 0.93 -3.86
CA GLN A 33 -1.95 0.30 -5.15
C GLN A 33 -3.20 -0.08 -5.94
N MET A 34 -4.30 -0.43 -5.26
CA MET A 34 -5.58 -0.72 -5.89
C MET A 34 -6.32 0.54 -6.35
N VAL A 35 -6.13 1.68 -5.70
CA VAL A 35 -6.84 2.93 -6.03
C VAL A 35 -6.06 3.77 -7.04
N SER A 36 -4.80 4.07 -6.75
CA SER A 36 -3.99 5.00 -7.55
C SER A 36 -2.82 4.31 -8.24
N GLY A 37 -2.27 3.25 -7.64
CA GLY A 37 -1.06 2.61 -8.15
C GLY A 37 0.17 3.52 -8.06
N ALA A 38 1.37 2.92 -8.03
CA ALA A 38 2.62 3.67 -7.90
C ALA A 38 2.91 4.62 -9.09
N THR A 39 2.19 4.46 -10.21
CA THR A 39 2.37 5.23 -11.45
C THR A 39 1.06 5.82 -11.99
N GLY A 40 0.03 5.94 -11.15
CA GLY A 40 -1.30 6.43 -11.57
C GLY A 40 -2.21 5.39 -12.23
N ASN A 41 -1.79 4.11 -12.26
CA ASN A 41 -2.62 3.01 -12.77
C ASN A 41 -2.98 2.06 -11.63
N ALA A 42 -4.27 2.00 -11.29
CA ALA A 42 -4.84 1.05 -10.36
C ALA A 42 -4.42 -0.39 -10.68
N ARG A 43 -3.99 -1.13 -9.66
CA ARG A 43 -3.58 -2.53 -9.79
C ARG A 43 -4.66 -3.47 -9.27
N PRO A 44 -4.89 -4.63 -9.90
CA PRO A 44 -5.69 -5.68 -9.29
C PRO A 44 -5.01 -6.17 -8.00
N PHE A 45 -5.79 -6.73 -7.07
CA PHE A 45 -5.33 -7.12 -5.74
C PHE A 45 -4.03 -7.93 -5.74
N ALA A 46 -3.92 -8.99 -6.54
CA ALA A 46 -2.71 -9.81 -6.61
C ALA A 46 -1.45 -8.99 -7.00
N ALA A 47 -1.58 -8.07 -7.95
CA ALA A 47 -0.49 -7.21 -8.39
C ALA A 47 -0.15 -6.13 -7.34
N ALA A 48 -1.17 -5.58 -6.67
CA ALA A 48 -1.00 -4.66 -5.55
C ALA A 48 -0.26 -5.31 -4.37
N ALA A 49 -0.73 -6.49 -3.94
CA ALA A 49 -0.11 -7.28 -2.88
C ALA A 49 1.31 -7.70 -3.24
N GLY A 50 1.56 -8.12 -4.48
CA GLY A 50 2.91 -8.47 -4.95
C GLY A 50 3.88 -7.28 -4.92
N PHE A 51 3.40 -6.09 -5.29
CA PHE A 51 4.18 -4.87 -5.17
C PHE A 51 4.56 -4.58 -3.71
N CYS A 52 3.58 -4.61 -2.80
CA CYS A 52 3.81 -4.37 -1.38
C CYS A 52 4.75 -5.41 -0.76
N ALA A 53 4.59 -6.69 -1.08
CA ALA A 53 5.49 -7.76 -0.63
C ALA A 53 6.93 -7.53 -1.11
N ALA A 54 7.12 -7.09 -2.35
CA ALA A 54 8.43 -6.78 -2.89
C ALA A 54 9.07 -5.56 -2.20
N ALA A 55 8.28 -4.54 -1.86
CA ALA A 55 8.76 -3.37 -1.11
C ALA A 55 9.21 -3.76 0.30
N ILE A 56 8.37 -4.51 1.02
CA ILE A 56 8.66 -5.04 2.35
C ILE A 56 9.91 -5.92 2.35
N ARG A 57 10.08 -6.76 1.32
CA ARG A 57 11.30 -7.58 1.19
C ARG A 57 12.55 -6.72 1.09
N ARG A 58 12.50 -5.57 0.41
CA ARG A 58 13.63 -4.63 0.32
C ARG A 58 13.92 -3.98 1.67
N GLU A 59 12.88 -3.59 2.40
CA GLU A 59 13.00 -2.98 3.74
C GLU A 59 13.55 -3.98 4.77
N ASN A 60 13.13 -5.24 4.69
CA ASN A 60 13.58 -6.33 5.56
C ASN A 60 14.89 -6.99 5.08
N GLN A 61 15.81 -6.23 4.45
CA GLN A 61 17.14 -6.71 4.04
C GLN A 61 17.11 -7.96 3.13
N GLY A 62 16.05 -8.12 2.33
CA GLY A 62 15.86 -9.27 1.45
C GLY A 62 14.99 -10.38 2.05
N HIS A 63 14.63 -10.31 3.33
CA HIS A 63 13.79 -11.31 3.97
C HIS A 63 12.30 -11.07 3.69
N GLY A 64 11.64 -12.10 3.15
CA GLY A 64 10.20 -12.11 2.99
C GLY A 64 9.50 -12.32 4.34
N ARG A 65 8.31 -11.72 4.48
CA ARG A 65 7.37 -12.01 5.57
C ARG A 65 5.95 -12.03 5.00
N PRO A 66 5.00 -12.74 5.63
CA PRO A 66 3.60 -12.65 5.23
C PRO A 66 3.09 -11.22 5.36
N LEU A 67 2.12 -10.86 4.51
CA LEU A 67 1.44 -9.56 4.55
C LEU A 67 0.37 -9.56 5.66
N ASP A 68 0.30 -8.48 6.44
CA ASP A 68 -0.73 -8.25 7.46
C ASP A 68 -1.83 -7.34 6.92
N VAL A 69 -2.97 -7.92 6.58
CA VAL A 69 -4.15 -7.17 6.15
C VAL A 69 -5.31 -7.32 7.13
N ARG A 70 -5.05 -7.82 8.35
CA ARG A 70 -6.10 -8.10 9.35
C ARG A 70 -6.82 -6.84 9.85
N ASP A 71 -6.23 -5.67 9.66
CA ASP A 71 -6.86 -4.37 9.92
C ASP A 71 -7.91 -4.00 8.86
N ASP A 72 -7.98 -4.75 7.76
CA ASP A 72 -8.91 -4.54 6.66
C ASP A 72 -9.65 -5.83 6.28
N MET A 73 -10.90 -5.91 6.74
CA MET A 73 -11.76 -7.07 6.53
C MET A 73 -12.01 -7.41 5.05
N THR A 74 -12.03 -6.41 4.17
CA THR A 74 -12.23 -6.62 2.74
C THR A 74 -10.99 -7.24 2.12
N LEU A 75 -9.81 -6.69 2.42
CA LEU A 75 -8.55 -7.24 1.92
C LEU A 75 -8.24 -8.61 2.50
N GLN A 76 -8.63 -8.87 3.77
CA GLN A 76 -8.53 -10.20 4.37
C GLN A 76 -9.36 -11.23 3.59
N ALA A 77 -10.60 -10.90 3.22
CA ALA A 77 -11.45 -11.79 2.42
C ALA A 77 -10.88 -12.04 1.01
N MET A 78 -10.26 -11.02 0.40
CA MET A 78 -9.57 -11.17 -0.89
C MET A 78 -8.29 -12.03 -0.76
N ALA A 79 -7.54 -11.88 0.33
CA ALA A 79 -6.34 -12.67 0.61
C ALA A 79 -6.65 -14.16 0.79
N GLU A 80 -7.77 -14.48 1.44
CA GLU A 80 -8.24 -15.85 1.72
C GLU A 80 -8.91 -16.50 0.50
N ASN A 81 -9.25 -15.73 -0.54
CA ASN A 81 -9.88 -16.24 -1.74
C ASN A 81 -8.85 -16.43 -2.88
N PRO A 82 -8.67 -17.67 -3.40
CA PRO A 82 -7.72 -17.95 -4.48
C PRO A 82 -8.02 -17.22 -5.80
N ASP A 83 -9.28 -16.82 -6.05
CA ASP A 83 -9.66 -16.06 -7.24
C ASP A 83 -9.06 -14.64 -7.24
N TYR A 84 -8.80 -14.08 -6.05
CA TYR A 84 -8.16 -12.77 -5.89
C TYR A 84 -6.67 -12.91 -5.61
N ASN A 85 -6.24 -13.85 -4.75
CA ASN A 85 -4.84 -14.14 -4.46
C ASN A 85 -4.19 -15.06 -5.50
N THR A 86 -4.29 -14.68 -6.78
CA THR A 86 -3.77 -15.48 -7.91
C THR A 86 -2.24 -15.63 -7.90
N ALA A 87 -1.54 -14.76 -7.18
CA ALA A 87 -0.09 -14.81 -6.99
C ALA A 87 0.36 -15.79 -5.89
N GLY A 88 -0.58 -16.40 -5.15
CA GLY A 88 -0.26 -17.36 -4.08
C GLY A 88 0.56 -16.72 -2.95
N LEU A 89 0.38 -15.43 -2.69
CA LEU A 89 1.13 -14.72 -1.66
C LEU A 89 0.70 -15.19 -0.27
N ALA A 90 1.67 -15.23 0.65
CA ALA A 90 1.42 -15.55 2.04
C ALA A 90 0.84 -14.33 2.77
N PHE A 91 -0.32 -14.51 3.37
CA PHE A 91 -0.97 -13.53 4.25
C PHE A 91 -1.06 -14.08 5.66
N VAL A 92 -1.12 -13.19 6.65
CA VAL A 92 -1.38 -13.60 8.02
C VAL A 92 -2.84 -14.02 8.16
N PRO A 93 -3.12 -15.23 8.69
CA PRO A 93 -4.49 -15.68 8.93
C PRO A 93 -5.24 -14.73 9.86
N ARG A 94 -6.54 -14.57 9.62
CA ARG A 94 -7.41 -13.66 10.39
C ARG A 94 -7.39 -13.94 11.90
N ASP A 95 -7.28 -15.21 12.28
CA ASP A 95 -7.28 -15.70 13.65
C ASP A 95 -5.89 -15.72 14.32
N SER A 96 -4.83 -15.38 13.56
CA SER A 96 -3.48 -15.35 14.10
C SER A 96 -3.36 -14.36 15.25
N ARG A 97 -2.77 -14.79 16.36
CA ARG A 97 -2.42 -13.93 17.51
C ARG A 97 -0.97 -13.46 17.47
N THR A 98 -0.20 -13.96 16.51
CA THR A 98 1.22 -13.68 16.39
C THR A 98 1.43 -12.23 15.97
N LYS A 99 2.32 -11.54 16.69
CA LYS A 99 2.79 -10.21 16.31
C LYS A 99 3.83 -10.39 15.20
N ILE A 100 3.63 -9.73 14.06
CA ILE A 100 4.59 -9.80 12.96
C ILE A 100 5.81 -8.93 13.31
N PRO A 101 7.04 -9.47 13.27
CA PRO A 101 8.24 -8.65 13.38
C PRO A 101 8.28 -7.62 12.24
N GLY A 102 8.40 -6.33 12.58
CA GLY A 102 8.40 -5.25 11.59
C GLY A 102 7.02 -4.85 11.04
N GLY A 103 5.92 -5.42 11.56
CA GLY A 103 4.57 -4.92 11.27
C GLY A 103 4.30 -3.65 12.07
N ILE A 104 4.19 -2.51 11.39
CA ILE A 104 3.82 -1.23 12.02
C ILE A 104 2.33 -1.31 12.39
N ARG A 105 2.02 -1.77 13.59
CA ARG A 105 0.71 -1.54 14.21
C ARG A 105 0.68 -0.11 14.75
N ASN A 106 0.54 0.88 13.87
CA ASN A 106 0.10 2.20 14.32
C ASN A 106 -1.41 2.17 14.51
N ILE A 107 -1.84 1.54 15.60
CA ILE A 107 -3.12 1.84 16.21
C ILE A 107 -2.91 3.20 16.89
N ASN A 108 -3.28 4.29 16.22
CA ASN A 108 -3.55 5.52 16.96
C ASN A 108 -5.06 5.71 16.96
N ILE A 109 -5.65 5.39 18.12
CA ILE A 109 -6.97 5.82 18.54
C ILE A 109 -6.79 7.27 18.98
N ASP A 110 -7.35 8.21 18.21
CA ASP A 110 -8.07 9.39 18.74
C ASP A 110 -9.02 9.92 17.65
#